data_AF-A0A821F7I8-F1
#
_entry.id   AF-A0A821F7I8-F1
#
_cell.length_a   1.000
_cell.length_b   1.000
_cell.length_c   1.000
_cell.angle_alpha   90.00
_cell.angle_beta   90.00
_cell.angle_gamma   90.00
#
_symmetry.space_group_name_H-M   'P 1'
#
loop_
_entity.id
_entity.type
_entity.pdbx_description
1 polymer ?
#
loop_
_entity_poly.entity_id
_entity_poly.type
_entity_poly.pdbx_seq_one_letter_code
_entity_poly.pdbx_strand_id
1 'polypeptide(L)' 'TVDDARQLLQNIDPKLGVPLPDKDYGGSCRIYDWEHPEDPFHYFKVKIKR' A
#
# COMPACT_ATOMS: atom_id res chain seq x y z
N THR A 1 -17.88 -12.11 -22.55
CA THR A 1 -16.99 -10.93 -22.73
C THR A 1 -16.18 -10.73 -21.45
N VAL A 2 -15.21 -9.81 -21.42
CA VAL A 2 -14.44 -9.50 -20.20
C VAL A 2 -15.35 -8.99 -19.07
N ASP A 3 -16.41 -8.26 -19.41
CA ASP A 3 -17.38 -7.75 -18.44
C ASP A 3 -18.22 -8.88 -17.82
N ASP A 4 -18.66 -9.86 -18.62
CA ASP A 4 -19.40 -11.02 -18.10
C ASP A 4 -18.57 -11.82 -17.09
N ALA A 5 -17.27 -11.99 -17.36
CA ALA A 5 -16.37 -12.68 -16.45
C ALA A 5 -16.18 -11.92 -15.13
N ARG A 6 -16.11 -10.58 -15.17
CA ARG A 6 -15.99 -9.74 -13.96
C ARG A 6 -17.26 -9.81 -13.11
N GLN A 7 -18.44 -9.79 -13.74
CA GLN A 7 -19.73 -9.95 -13.06
C GLN A 7 -19.89 -11.34 -12.43
N LEU A 8 -19.42 -12.40 -13.09
CA LEU A 8 -19.43 -13.74 -12.52
C LEU A 8 -18.59 -13.83 -11.23
N LEU A 9 -17.39 -13.26 -11.24
CA LEU A 9 -16.45 -13.32 -10.11
C LEU A 9 -16.94 -12.56 -8.86
N GLN A 10 -17.76 -11.51 -9.03
CA GLN A 10 -18.39 -10.81 -7.92
C GLN A 10 -19.37 -11.68 -7.12
N ASN A 11 -19.95 -12.73 -7.74
CA ASN A 11 -20.81 -13.69 -7.03
C ASN A 11 -20.00 -14.68 -6.18
N ILE A 12 -18.70 -14.81 -6.42
CA ILE A 12 -17.81 -15.70 -5.67
C ILE A 12 -17.17 -14.95 -4.52
N ASP A 13 -16.69 -13.72 -4.78
CA ASP A 13 -16.13 -12.83 -3.76
C ASP A 13 -16.93 -11.52 -3.72
N PRO A 14 -17.75 -11.30 -2.68
CA PRO A 14 -18.53 -10.06 -2.54
C PRO A 14 -17.66 -8.83 -2.27
N LYS A 15 -16.36 -9.00 -1.96
CA LYS A 15 -15.42 -7.89 -1.77
C LYS A 15 -14.76 -7.43 -3.07
N LEU A 16 -15.00 -8.10 -4.18
CA LEU A 16 -14.43 -7.74 -5.47
C LEU A 16 -14.98 -6.39 -5.96
N GLY A 17 -14.11 -5.42 -6.22
CA GLY A 17 -14.49 -4.07 -6.64
C GLY A 17 -14.81 -3.10 -5.50
N VAL A 18 -14.73 -3.55 -4.24
CA VAL A 18 -14.74 -2.65 -3.08
C VAL A 18 -13.40 -1.91 -3.01
N PRO A 19 -13.39 -0.59 -2.73
CA PRO A 19 -12.16 0.15 -2.50
C PRO A 19 -11.34 -0.53 -1.41
N LEU A 20 -10.08 -0.82 -1.72
CA LEU A 20 -9.15 -1.29 -0.70
C LEU A 20 -8.87 -0.15 0.29
N PRO A 21 -8.58 -0.46 1.56
CA PRO A 21 -8.11 0.55 2.49
C PRO A 21 -6.90 1.26 1.91
N ASP A 22 -6.84 2.58 2.07
CA ASP A 22 -5.65 3.33 1.71
C ASP A 22 -4.46 2.74 2.45
N LYS A 23 -3.52 2.20 1.68
CA LYS A 23 -2.28 1.65 2.20
C LYS A 23 -1.18 2.57 1.74
N ASP A 24 -0.50 3.17 2.71
CA ASP A 24 0.70 3.93 2.43
C ASP A 24 1.83 2.94 2.08
N TYR A 25 2.02 2.71 0.79
CA TYR A 25 3.11 1.90 0.27
C TYR A 25 4.44 2.67 0.20
N GLY A 26 4.41 3.99 0.44
CA GLY A 26 5.50 4.91 0.12
C GLY A 26 6.16 5.57 1.32
N GLY A 27 5.42 5.77 2.43
CA GLY A 27 5.84 6.65 3.51
C GLY A 27 6.34 8.00 2.98
N SER A 28 7.24 8.62 3.73
CA SER A 28 8.09 9.67 3.17
C SER A 28 9.15 9.07 2.25
N CYS A 29 9.39 9.71 1.09
CA CYS A 29 10.53 9.41 0.22
C CYS A 29 11.86 9.95 0.78
N ARG A 30 11.84 10.61 1.95
CA ARG A 30 13.04 11.14 2.61
C ARG A 30 13.89 9.99 3.15
N ILE A 31 15.16 9.99 2.77
CA ILE A 31 16.16 9.06 3.33
C ILE A 31 16.63 9.57 4.69
N TYR A 32 16.78 10.89 4.83
CA TYR A 32 17.26 11.56 6.02
C TYR A 32 16.21 12.53 6.54
N ASP A 33 15.89 12.45 7.83
CA ASP A 33 15.00 13.35 8.55
C ASP A 33 15.76 14.11 9.63
N TRP A 34 15.95 15.41 9.42
CA TRP A 34 16.66 16.27 10.36
C TRP A 34 15.80 16.64 11.58
N GLU A 35 14.47 16.45 11.51
CA GLU A 35 13.54 16.72 12.61
C GLU A 35 13.57 15.59 13.67
N HIS A 36 14.15 14.42 13.33
CA HIS A 36 14.25 13.22 14.18
C HIS A 36 15.74 12.80 14.33
N PRO A 37 16.56 13.57 15.07
CA PRO A 37 18.01 13.35 15.14
C PRO A 37 18.43 12.05 15.84
N GLU A 38 17.56 11.45 16.64
CA GLU A 38 17.78 10.15 17.31
C GLU A 38 17.69 8.97 16.34
N ASP A 39 16.87 9.07 15.29
CA ASP A 39 16.80 8.09 14.21
C ASP A 39 16.51 8.76 12.86
N PRO A 40 17.50 9.43 12.26
CA PRO A 40 17.27 10.21 11.05
C PRO A 40 17.03 9.35 9.80
N PHE A 41 17.26 8.04 9.86
CA PHE A 41 17.10 7.12 8.72
C PHE A 41 15.92 6.16 8.88
N HIS A 42 14.96 6.48 9.76
CA HIS A 42 13.85 5.59 10.11
C HIS A 42 13.01 5.15 8.88
N TYR A 43 12.79 6.03 7.89
CA TYR A 43 12.09 5.68 6.65
C TYR A 43 12.84 4.65 5.79
N PHE A 44 14.17 4.74 5.72
CA PHE A 44 15.00 3.82 4.94
C PHE A 44 15.01 2.40 5.54
N LYS A 45 15.04 2.31 6.88
CA LYS A 45 14.98 1.04 7.61
C LYS A 45 13.69 0.26 7.36
N VAL A 46 12.56 0.97 7.24
CA VAL A 46 11.25 0.36 6.90
C VAL A 46 11.26 -0.22 5.49
N LYS A 47 11.94 0.42 4.53
CA LYS A 47 12.00 -0.04 3.13
C LYS A 47 12.88 -1.28 2.93
N ILE A 48 13.96 -1.43 3.71
CA ILE A 48 14.89 -2.58 3.59
C ILE A 48 14.38 -3.84 4.30
N LYS A 49 13.54 -3.70 5.33
CA LYS A 49 13.04 -4.85 6.10
C LYS A 49 11.85 -5.58 5.45
N ARG A 50 11.61 -5.39 4.16
CA ARG A 50 10.52 -6.03 3.40
C ARG A 50 11.06 -7.08 2.44
#